data_AF-G3H707-F1
#
_entry.id   AF-G3H707-F1
#
_cell.length_a   1.000
_cell.length_b   1.000
_cell.length_c   1.000
_cell.angle_alpha   90.00
_cell.angle_beta   90.00
_cell.angle_gamma   90.00
#
_symmetry.space_group_name_H-M   'P 1'
#
loop_
_entity.id
_entity.type
_entity.pdbx_description
1 polymer ?
#
loop_
_entity_poly.entity_id
_entity_poly.type
_entity_poly.pdbx_seq_one_letter_code
_entity_poly.pdbx_strand_id
1 'polypeptide(L)'
;MTKHLWLSMFTLIIPVALAVGVDQSKNEVVSRFFDSINTSNANVKQCVWFAMKEYNKGSEDKYVFLVDKTLHAKLQITDRMEYHIDVQISRSNCKKPLNNTENCVTQKNSKLEKKIVRPFEDIPKTYVYVQQAVWFAMKEYNKASKDRYNFKVIDILKSQEQVTDSLEYYIEVKIARTMCKKTVGENENCLFQHDPKMKKMVFCIFIVASKPWKFELKMLKKQCNDI
;
A
#
# COMPACT_ATOMS: atom_id res chain seq x y z
N MET A 1 74.70 -34.53 -35.91
CA MET A 1 74.05 -33.50 -36.75
C MET A 1 72.71 -33.14 -36.12
N THR A 2 72.53 -31.85 -35.81
CA THR A 2 71.26 -31.07 -35.85
C THR A 2 69.97 -31.62 -35.19
N LYS A 3 69.62 -30.93 -34.10
CA LYS A 3 68.30 -30.53 -33.53
C LYS A 3 67.01 -31.00 -34.23
N HIS A 4 66.04 -31.45 -33.42
CA HIS A 4 64.63 -31.01 -33.40
C HIS A 4 63.99 -31.54 -32.09
N LEU A 5 63.82 -30.70 -31.06
CA LEU A 5 62.62 -29.93 -30.74
C LEU A 5 61.38 -30.80 -30.43
N TRP A 6 61.20 -31.14 -29.14
CA TRP A 6 59.84 -31.14 -28.57
C TRP A 6 59.90 -30.58 -27.14
N LEU A 7 59.32 -29.38 -26.99
CA LEU A 7 59.12 -28.71 -25.72
C LEU A 7 58.16 -29.52 -24.87
N SER A 8 58.59 -29.90 -23.66
CA SER A 8 57.70 -30.22 -22.56
C SER A 8 56.86 -28.99 -22.23
N MET A 9 55.54 -29.14 -22.33
CA MET A 9 54.55 -28.11 -22.06
C MET A 9 54.30 -28.07 -20.55
N PHE A 10 55.13 -27.32 -19.80
CA PHE A 10 54.83 -26.97 -18.41
C PHE A 10 53.77 -25.86 -18.40
N THR A 11 52.51 -26.23 -18.18
CA THR A 11 51.47 -25.25 -17.83
C THR A 11 51.59 -24.90 -16.35
N LEU A 12 52.09 -23.69 -16.08
CA LEU A 12 51.95 -23.06 -14.77
C LEU A 12 50.48 -22.64 -14.60
N ILE A 13 49.70 -23.41 -13.84
CA ILE A 13 48.37 -22.98 -13.41
C ILE A 13 48.57 -22.09 -12.18
N ILE A 14 48.45 -20.78 -12.37
CA ILE A 14 48.23 -19.84 -11.27
C ILE A 14 46.72 -19.80 -11.01
N PRO A 15 46.21 -20.23 -9.85
CA PRO A 15 44.82 -19.98 -9.52
C PRO A 15 44.68 -18.48 -9.22
N VAL A 16 44.19 -17.72 -10.20
CA VAL A 16 43.58 -16.42 -9.92
C VAL A 16 42.25 -16.73 -9.23
N ALA A 17 42.24 -16.60 -7.90
CA ALA A 17 41.01 -16.53 -7.15
C ALA A 17 40.27 -15.25 -7.56
N LEU A 18 39.44 -15.34 -8.59
CA LEU A 18 38.35 -14.40 -8.78
C LEU A 18 37.33 -14.69 -7.67
N ALA A 19 37.52 -14.05 -6.52
CA ALA A 19 36.44 -13.83 -5.58
C ALA A 19 35.45 -12.84 -6.23
N VAL A 20 34.70 -13.31 -7.22
CA VAL A 20 33.42 -12.68 -7.56
C VAL A 20 32.49 -13.09 -6.43
N GLY A 21 32.47 -12.28 -5.38
CA GLY A 21 31.28 -12.20 -4.55
C GLY A 21 30.14 -11.83 -5.49
N VAL A 22 29.36 -12.84 -5.89
CA VAL A 22 28.06 -12.59 -6.49
C VAL A 22 27.21 -12.04 -5.36
N ASP A 23 27.23 -10.73 -5.26
CA ASP A 23 26.32 -9.95 -4.43
C ASP A 23 24.91 -10.36 -4.84
N GLN A 24 24.26 -11.11 -3.96
CA GLN A 24 22.89 -11.56 -4.08
C GLN A 24 21.96 -10.41 -3.66
N SER A 25 22.14 -9.25 -4.29
CA SER A 25 21.27 -8.08 -4.21
C SER A 25 20.99 -7.56 -5.63
N LYS A 26 20.67 -8.47 -6.56
CA LYS A 26 19.98 -8.07 -7.79
C LYS A 26 18.58 -7.63 -7.42
N ASN A 27 18.47 -6.33 -7.14
CA ASN A 27 17.32 -5.46 -7.34
C ASN A 27 16.05 -6.22 -7.73
N GLU A 28 15.24 -6.57 -6.74
CA GLU A 28 13.83 -6.79 -6.98
C GLU A 28 13.25 -5.44 -7.41
N VAL A 29 13.22 -5.23 -8.72
CA VAL A 29 12.51 -4.12 -9.32
C VAL A 29 11.03 -4.39 -9.03
N VAL A 30 10.54 -3.88 -7.89
CA VAL A 30 9.11 -3.76 -7.62
C VAL A 30 8.56 -2.78 -8.66
N SER A 31 8.27 -3.32 -9.84
CA SER A 31 7.66 -2.60 -10.93
C SER A 31 6.23 -2.26 -10.49
N ARG A 32 6.05 -1.05 -9.96
CA ARG A 32 4.73 -0.44 -9.72
C ARG A 32 4.08 -0.05 -11.05
N PHE A 33 3.97 -1.02 -11.97
CA PHE A 33 3.31 -0.82 -13.25
C PHE A 33 1.82 -1.09 -13.05
N PHE A 34 1.02 -0.03 -13.17
CA PHE A 34 -0.43 -0.16 -13.25
C PHE A 34 -0.77 -0.40 -14.71
N ASP A 35 -1.00 -1.66 -15.06
CA ASP A 35 -1.51 -2.01 -16.38
C ASP A 35 -3.01 -1.74 -16.42
N SER A 36 -3.43 -0.84 -17.30
CA SER A 36 -4.85 -0.75 -17.64
C SER A 36 -5.26 -2.05 -18.31
N ILE A 37 -6.21 -2.75 -17.70
CA ILE A 37 -6.72 -4.02 -18.22
C ILE A 37 -8.14 -3.81 -18.75
N ASN A 38 -8.49 -4.58 -19.77
CA ASN A 38 -9.83 -4.53 -20.34
C ASN A 38 -10.86 -4.93 -19.26
N THR A 39 -11.90 -4.10 -19.06
CA THR A 39 -12.96 -4.36 -18.09
C THR A 39 -13.76 -5.63 -18.40
N SER A 40 -13.71 -6.10 -19.65
CA SER A 40 -14.33 -7.34 -20.10
C SER A 40 -13.49 -8.60 -19.85
N ASN A 41 -12.26 -8.45 -19.33
CA ASN A 41 -11.39 -9.56 -18.97
C ASN A 41 -12.09 -10.53 -17.99
N ALA A 42 -11.91 -11.83 -18.20
CA ALA A 42 -12.55 -12.87 -17.38
C ALA A 42 -12.20 -12.75 -15.88
N ASN A 43 -10.95 -12.45 -15.55
CA ASN A 43 -10.49 -12.25 -14.18
C ASN A 43 -11.14 -11.01 -13.56
N VAL A 44 -11.27 -9.91 -14.32
CA VAL A 44 -11.97 -8.70 -13.87
C VAL A 44 -13.43 -9.02 -13.56
N LYS A 45 -14.13 -9.73 -14.45
CA LYS A 45 -15.52 -10.16 -14.23
C LYS A 45 -15.64 -11.05 -12.98
N GLN A 46 -14.70 -11.97 -12.78
CA GLN A 46 -14.68 -12.86 -11.61
C GLN A 46 -14.42 -12.09 -10.31
N CYS A 47 -13.45 -11.17 -10.29
CA CYS A 47 -13.17 -10.31 -9.15
C CYS A 47 -14.39 -9.44 -8.79
N VAL A 48 -15.03 -8.83 -9.79
CA VAL A 48 -16.24 -8.04 -9.61
C VAL A 48 -17.39 -8.89 -9.05
N TRP A 49 -17.60 -10.09 -9.60
CA TRP A 49 -18.62 -11.01 -9.11
C TRP A 49 -18.41 -11.39 -7.64
N PHE A 50 -17.17 -11.75 -7.27
CA PHE A 50 -16.82 -12.11 -5.90
C PHE A 50 -16.97 -10.91 -4.95
N ALA A 51 -16.46 -9.74 -5.34
CA ALA A 51 -16.57 -8.52 -4.56
C ALA A 51 -18.03 -8.11 -4.33
N MET A 52 -18.89 -8.25 -5.35
CA MET A 52 -20.32 -7.95 -5.26
C MET A 52 -21.06 -8.93 -4.34
N LYS A 53 -20.67 -10.21 -4.37
CA LYS A 53 -21.20 -11.23 -3.45
C LYS A 53 -20.87 -10.88 -1.99
N GLU A 54 -19.61 -10.60 -1.69
CA GLU A 54 -19.17 -10.23 -0.34
C GLU A 54 -19.77 -8.90 0.12
N TYR A 55 -19.85 -7.90 -0.77
CA TYR A 55 -20.53 -6.64 -0.48
C TYR A 55 -22.00 -6.86 -0.09
N ASN A 56 -22.73 -7.70 -0.83
CA ASN A 56 -24.13 -7.99 -0.51
C ASN A 56 -24.29 -8.75 0.82
N LYS A 57 -23.35 -9.63 1.16
CA LYS A 57 -23.32 -10.36 2.44
C LYS A 57 -23.09 -9.43 3.63
N GLY A 58 -22.16 -8.48 3.50
CA GLY A 58 -21.83 -7.52 4.57
C GLY A 58 -22.74 -6.29 4.62
N SER A 59 -23.51 -6.02 3.56
CA SER A 59 -24.39 -4.86 3.48
C SER A 59 -25.68 -5.06 4.29
N GLU A 60 -25.94 -4.14 5.22
CA GLU A 60 -27.19 -4.05 6.00
C GLU A 60 -28.42 -3.62 5.19
N ASP A 61 -28.26 -3.31 3.89
CA ASP A 61 -29.40 -2.96 3.05
C ASP A 61 -30.33 -4.16 2.82
N LYS A 62 -31.64 -3.91 2.85
CA LYS A 62 -32.69 -4.92 2.65
C LYS A 62 -32.68 -5.47 1.22
N TYR A 63 -32.11 -4.75 0.25
CA TYR A 63 -32.08 -5.15 -1.14
C TYR A 63 -30.69 -5.56 -1.60
N VAL A 64 -30.65 -6.42 -2.62
CA VAL A 64 -29.42 -6.84 -3.29
C VAL A 64 -28.93 -5.73 -4.21
N PHE A 65 -27.62 -5.53 -4.25
CA PHE A 65 -26.95 -4.63 -5.17
C PHE A 65 -26.40 -5.39 -6.37
N LEU A 66 -26.48 -4.76 -7.53
CA LEU A 66 -25.94 -5.26 -8.78
C LEU A 66 -24.95 -4.24 -9.35
N VAL A 67 -24.02 -4.74 -10.16
CA VAL A 67 -23.11 -3.89 -10.92
C VAL A 67 -23.86 -3.36 -12.12
N ASP A 68 -23.95 -2.03 -12.20
CA ASP A 68 -24.52 -1.31 -13.34
C ASP A 68 -23.47 -1.16 -14.45
N LYS A 69 -22.27 -0.72 -14.08
CA LYS A 69 -21.16 -0.55 -15.03
C LYS A 69 -19.80 -0.73 -14.38
N THR A 70 -18.90 -1.47 -15.03
CA THR A 70 -17.47 -1.45 -14.72
C THR A 70 -16.81 -0.30 -15.49
N LEU A 71 -16.29 0.69 -14.76
CA LEU A 71 -15.74 1.91 -15.34
C LEU A 71 -14.29 1.69 -15.79
N HIS A 72 -13.46 1.24 -14.86
CA HIS A 72 -12.02 1.06 -15.07
C HIS A 72 -11.52 -0.19 -14.35
N ALA A 73 -10.49 -0.82 -14.88
CA ALA A 73 -9.79 -1.90 -14.23
C ALA A 73 -8.28 -1.73 -14.45
N LYS A 74 -7.51 -1.88 -13.37
CA LYS A 74 -6.05 -1.82 -13.38
C LYS A 74 -5.50 -3.04 -12.65
N LEU A 75 -4.44 -3.64 -13.19
CA LEU A 75 -3.67 -4.67 -12.51
C LEU A 75 -2.37 -4.04 -12.00
N GLN A 76 -2.06 -4.31 -10.74
CA GLN A 76 -0.77 -4.01 -10.15
C GLN A 76 -0.13 -5.33 -9.73
N ILE A 77 1.10 -5.57 -10.20
CA ILE A 77 1.86 -6.77 -9.85
C ILE A 77 2.94 -6.35 -8.86
N THR A 78 2.76 -6.73 -7.59
CA THR A 78 3.80 -6.63 -6.55
C THR A 78 4.33 -8.05 -6.25
N ASP A 79 4.54 -8.38 -4.98
CA ASP A 79 4.61 -9.75 -4.46
C ASP A 79 3.30 -10.56 -4.64
N ARG A 80 2.20 -9.89 -5.01
CA ARG A 80 0.90 -10.47 -5.34
C ARG A 80 0.20 -9.70 -6.45
N MET A 81 -0.78 -10.32 -7.11
CA MET A 81 -1.61 -9.68 -8.14
C MET A 81 -2.75 -8.89 -7.49
N GLU A 82 -2.72 -7.57 -7.60
CA GLU A 82 -3.73 -6.66 -7.06
C GLU A 82 -4.57 -6.04 -8.19
N TYR A 83 -5.88 -6.31 -8.19
CA TYR A 83 -6.82 -5.73 -9.13
C TYR A 83 -7.52 -4.51 -8.50
N HIS A 84 -7.39 -3.35 -9.14
CA HIS A 84 -8.15 -2.15 -8.80
C HIS A 84 -9.26 -1.97 -9.82
N ILE A 85 -10.52 -2.18 -9.42
CA ILE A 85 -11.67 -2.18 -10.32
C ILE A 85 -12.71 -1.18 -9.83
N ASP A 86 -12.98 -0.17 -10.63
CA ASP A 86 -13.99 0.84 -10.36
C ASP A 86 -15.33 0.37 -10.93
N VAL A 87 -16.31 0.18 -10.05
CA VAL A 87 -17.67 -0.25 -10.44
C VAL A 87 -18.72 0.76 -9.96
N GLN A 88 -19.66 1.06 -10.84
CA GLN A 88 -20.93 1.67 -10.50
C GLN A 88 -21.90 0.56 -10.11
N ILE A 89 -22.47 0.63 -8.92
CA ILE A 89 -23.47 -0.32 -8.44
C ILE A 89 -24.83 0.37 -8.28
N SER A 90 -25.89 -0.40 -8.42
CA SER A 90 -27.27 0.04 -8.25
C SER A 90 -28.03 -0.94 -7.38
N ARG A 91 -28.99 -0.43 -6.59
CA ARG A 91 -29.93 -1.29 -5.87
C ARG A 91 -30.78 -2.05 -6.89
N SER A 92 -31.06 -3.32 -6.61
CA SER A 92 -31.99 -4.11 -7.39
C SER A 92 -33.38 -4.20 -6.75
N ASN A 93 -34.32 -4.78 -7.47
CA ASN A 93 -35.63 -5.17 -6.96
C ASN A 93 -35.62 -6.39 -6.03
N CYS A 94 -34.51 -7.13 -5.94
CA CYS A 94 -34.42 -8.32 -5.09
C CYS A 94 -34.20 -7.97 -3.63
N LYS A 95 -34.97 -8.61 -2.74
CA LYS A 95 -34.85 -8.46 -1.28
C LYS A 95 -33.96 -9.57 -0.70
N LYS A 96 -33.18 -9.26 0.33
CA LYS A 96 -32.40 -10.26 1.08
C LYS A 96 -33.27 -10.92 2.17
N PRO A 97 -33.12 -12.23 2.44
CA PRO A 97 -32.26 -13.19 1.73
C PRO A 97 -32.82 -13.55 0.34
N LEU A 98 -31.93 -13.83 -0.62
CA LEU A 98 -32.34 -14.26 -1.96
C LEU A 98 -33.00 -15.64 -1.89
N ASN A 99 -34.23 -15.74 -2.39
CA ASN A 99 -34.83 -17.04 -2.70
C ASN A 99 -34.36 -17.50 -4.09
N ASN A 100 -34.04 -18.79 -4.22
CA ASN A 100 -33.39 -19.37 -5.41
C ASN A 100 -34.32 -19.43 -6.64
N THR A 101 -34.75 -18.29 -7.18
CA THR A 101 -35.22 -18.10 -8.57
C THR A 101 -35.42 -16.64 -8.98
N GLU A 102 -35.07 -15.65 -8.15
CA GLU A 102 -35.30 -14.24 -8.51
C GLU A 102 -34.25 -13.69 -9.49
N ASN A 103 -34.69 -13.33 -10.70
CA ASN A 103 -33.90 -12.54 -11.64
C ASN A 103 -33.86 -11.07 -11.17
N CYS A 104 -32.79 -10.71 -10.47
CA CYS A 104 -32.60 -9.35 -9.97
C CYS A 104 -32.32 -8.35 -11.10
N VAL A 105 -33.03 -7.22 -11.08
CA VAL A 105 -32.87 -6.12 -12.05
C VAL A 105 -32.60 -4.81 -11.31
N THR A 106 -31.75 -3.96 -11.88
CA THR A 106 -31.41 -2.65 -11.31
C THR A 106 -32.60 -1.70 -11.29
N GLN A 107 -32.76 -0.94 -10.20
CA GLN A 107 -33.76 0.13 -10.10
C GLN A 107 -33.12 1.45 -10.56
N LYS A 108 -33.59 2.02 -11.69
CA LYS A 108 -33.04 3.24 -12.29
C LYS A 108 -33.16 4.52 -11.44
N ASN A 109 -33.96 4.51 -10.37
CA ASN A 109 -34.30 5.73 -9.60
C ASN A 109 -33.74 5.78 -8.17
N SER A 110 -32.89 4.85 -7.75
CA SER A 110 -32.27 4.94 -6.43
C SER A 110 -30.85 5.52 -6.55
N LYS A 111 -30.73 6.85 -6.51
CA LYS A 111 -29.44 7.49 -6.18
C LYS A 111 -29.03 6.97 -4.80
N LEU A 112 -27.95 6.19 -4.76
CA LEU A 112 -27.57 5.46 -3.57
C LEU A 112 -26.57 6.26 -2.73
N GLU A 113 -27.01 6.81 -1.60
CA GLU A 113 -26.16 7.55 -0.66
C GLU A 113 -25.80 6.73 0.59
N LYS A 114 -25.68 5.40 0.47
CA LYS A 114 -25.06 4.58 1.54
C LYS A 114 -23.64 4.20 1.15
N LYS A 115 -22.69 5.02 1.62
CA LYS A 115 -21.27 4.69 1.64
C LYS A 115 -21.10 3.49 2.59
N ILE A 116 -20.85 2.30 2.04
CA ILE A 116 -20.49 1.16 2.89
C ILE A 116 -19.09 1.40 3.40
N VAL A 117 -19.03 1.64 4.71
CA VAL A 117 -17.80 1.75 5.46
C VAL A 117 -17.57 0.35 6.02
N ARG A 118 -16.56 -0.36 5.51
CA ARG A 118 -16.13 -1.62 6.14
C ARG A 118 -15.61 -1.30 7.55
N PRO A 119 -15.60 -2.23 8.51
CA PRO A 119 -14.85 -2.03 9.75
C PRO A 119 -13.34 -2.02 9.47
N PHE A 120 -12.57 -1.44 10.39
CA PHE A 120 -11.11 -1.56 10.37
C PHE A 120 -10.69 -3.01 10.61
N GLU A 121 -9.77 -3.50 9.77
CA GLU A 121 -9.15 -4.82 9.90
C GLU A 121 -7.65 -4.68 10.10
N ASP A 122 -7.07 -5.49 10.99
CA ASP A 122 -5.63 -5.47 11.26
C ASP A 122 -4.85 -5.93 10.02
N ILE A 123 -3.80 -5.19 9.67
CA ILE A 123 -2.91 -5.51 8.55
C ILE A 123 -1.44 -5.41 8.98
N PRO A 124 -0.52 -6.14 8.33
CA PRO A 124 0.89 -6.12 8.69
C PRO A 124 1.48 -4.70 8.58
N LYS A 125 2.24 -4.28 9.59
CA LYS A 125 2.93 -2.97 9.58
C LYS A 125 3.94 -2.83 8.44
N THR A 126 4.46 -3.95 7.93
CA THR A 126 5.40 -4.00 6.80
C THR A 126 4.72 -3.86 5.44
N TYR A 127 3.38 -3.86 5.38
CA TYR A 127 2.66 -3.76 4.13
C TYR A 127 2.96 -2.43 3.44
N VAL A 128 3.21 -2.48 2.12
CA VAL A 128 3.70 -1.33 1.33
C VAL A 128 2.83 -0.08 1.49
N TYR A 129 1.50 -0.22 1.49
CA TYR A 129 0.63 0.95 1.62
C TYR A 129 0.60 1.52 3.04
N VAL A 130 0.84 0.71 4.08
CA VAL A 130 1.07 1.22 5.44
C VAL A 130 2.33 2.06 5.48
N GLN A 131 3.43 1.55 4.91
CA GLN A 131 4.70 2.30 4.84
C GLN A 131 4.55 3.61 4.05
N GLN A 132 3.81 3.59 2.95
CA GLN A 132 3.51 4.80 2.17
C GLN A 132 2.66 5.80 2.97
N ALA A 133 1.64 5.33 3.67
CA ALA A 133 0.80 6.16 4.52
C ALA A 133 1.59 6.77 5.69
N VAL A 134 2.47 6.00 6.33
CA VAL A 134 3.39 6.49 7.36
C VAL A 134 4.32 7.56 6.81
N TRP A 135 4.94 7.33 5.66
CA TRP A 135 5.85 8.28 5.02
C TRP A 135 5.13 9.62 4.77
N PHE A 136 3.94 9.56 4.18
CA PHE A 136 3.11 10.75 3.93
C PHE A 136 2.71 11.44 5.24
N ALA A 137 2.27 10.68 6.25
CA ALA A 137 1.88 11.23 7.54
C ALA A 137 3.03 11.96 8.24
N MET A 138 4.24 11.41 8.18
CA MET A 138 5.43 12.02 8.75
C MET A 138 5.86 13.29 8.02
N LYS A 139 5.74 13.30 6.68
CA LYS A 139 6.00 14.48 5.87
C LYS A 139 5.06 15.64 6.28
N GLU A 140 3.76 15.35 6.37
CA GLU A 140 2.76 16.34 6.81
C GLU A 140 2.92 16.76 8.28
N TYR A 141 3.27 15.81 9.17
CA TYR A 141 3.56 16.12 10.57
C TYR A 141 4.77 17.05 10.70
N ASN A 142 5.89 16.75 10.05
CA ASN A 142 7.11 17.55 10.15
C ASN A 142 6.93 18.94 9.53
N LYS A 143 6.20 19.04 8.42
CA LYS A 143 5.82 20.31 7.80
C LYS A 143 4.98 21.18 8.74
N ALA A 144 4.00 20.59 9.45
CA ALA A 144 3.09 21.33 10.32
C ALA A 144 3.65 21.58 11.74
N SER A 145 4.62 20.78 12.19
CA SER A 145 5.18 20.89 13.53
C SER A 145 5.96 22.19 13.72
N LYS A 146 5.83 22.83 14.88
CA LYS A 146 6.59 24.03 15.24
C LYS A 146 8.00 23.72 15.78
N ASP A 147 8.31 22.45 15.99
CA ASP A 147 9.64 22.05 16.44
C ASP A 147 10.70 22.42 15.39
N ARG A 148 11.88 22.83 15.86
CA ARG A 148 13.01 23.18 14.99
C ARG A 148 13.63 21.97 14.32
N TYR A 149 13.36 20.77 14.84
CA TYR A 149 13.90 19.50 14.38
C TYR A 149 12.82 18.63 13.73
N ASN A 150 13.26 17.77 12.83
CA ASN A 150 12.39 16.73 12.25
C ASN A 150 12.18 15.59 13.23
N PHE A 151 11.05 14.89 13.08
CA PHE A 151 10.72 13.66 13.79
C PHE A 151 10.79 12.47 12.83
N LYS A 152 11.18 11.31 13.35
CA LYS A 152 11.14 10.03 12.65
C LYS A 152 10.35 9.02 13.47
N VAL A 153 9.76 8.04 12.78
CA VAL A 153 9.08 6.91 13.40
C VAL A 153 10.11 6.03 14.09
N ILE A 154 9.82 5.68 15.34
CA ILE A 154 10.55 4.69 16.13
C ILE A 154 9.93 3.32 15.85
N ASP A 155 8.60 3.23 16.00
CA ASP A 155 7.86 2.00 15.77
C ASP A 155 6.41 2.31 15.38
N ILE A 156 5.85 1.38 14.60
CA ILE A 156 4.43 1.31 14.28
C ILE A 156 3.84 0.29 15.24
N LEU A 157 3.02 0.77 16.18
CA LEU A 157 2.41 -0.06 17.20
C LEU A 157 1.18 -0.81 16.66
N LYS A 158 0.43 -0.14 15.78
CA LYS A 158 -0.80 -0.67 15.20
C LYS A 158 -1.02 -0.14 13.80
N SER A 159 -1.47 -1.01 12.90
CA SER A 159 -1.86 -0.68 11.53
C SER A 159 -3.13 -1.44 11.16
N GLN A 160 -4.16 -0.70 10.74
CA GLN A 160 -5.42 -1.25 10.27
C GLN A 160 -5.80 -0.60 8.94
N GLU A 161 -6.52 -1.33 8.10
CA GLU A 161 -7.08 -0.84 6.85
C GLU A 161 -8.62 -0.86 6.91
N GLN A 162 -9.22 0.12 6.25
CA GLN A 162 -10.65 0.17 6.03
C GLN A 162 -10.93 0.61 4.59
N VAL A 163 -11.94 0.02 3.96
CA VAL A 163 -12.39 0.43 2.63
C VAL A 163 -13.63 1.32 2.76
N THR A 164 -13.53 2.54 2.21
CA THR A 164 -14.63 3.50 2.10
C THR A 164 -14.79 3.93 0.62
N ASP A 165 -14.69 5.22 0.29
CA ASP A 165 -14.43 5.71 -1.07
C ASP A 165 -12.92 5.87 -1.36
N SER A 166 -12.08 5.49 -0.39
CA SER A 166 -10.63 5.36 -0.41
C SER A 166 -10.19 4.16 0.44
N LEU A 167 -8.93 3.76 0.31
CA LEU A 167 -8.26 2.91 1.29
C LEU A 167 -7.82 3.79 2.46
N GLU A 168 -8.39 3.59 3.64
CA GLU A 168 -8.07 4.36 4.85
C GLU A 168 -7.19 3.53 5.77
N TYR A 169 -6.01 4.05 6.08
CA TYR A 169 -5.03 3.43 6.97
C TYR A 169 -5.08 4.10 8.33
N TYR A 170 -5.54 3.38 9.35
CA TYR A 170 -5.42 3.77 10.75
C TYR A 170 -4.08 3.30 11.31
N ILE A 171 -3.28 4.22 11.81
CA ILE A 171 -1.89 3.95 12.20
C ILE A 171 -1.60 4.61 13.55
N GLU A 172 -1.15 3.80 14.50
CA GLU A 172 -0.59 4.25 15.77
C GLU A 172 0.92 4.14 15.74
N VAL A 173 1.61 5.26 15.95
CA VAL A 173 3.08 5.31 15.88
C VAL A 173 3.68 6.02 17.07
N LYS A 174 4.89 5.58 17.45
CA LYS A 174 5.78 6.37 18.29
C LYS A 174 6.78 7.09 17.39
N ILE A 175 6.93 8.40 17.59
CA ILE A 175 7.90 9.21 16.86
C ILE A 175 8.86 9.88 17.85
N ALA A 176 10.11 10.05 17.42
CA ALA A 176 11.14 10.73 18.20
C ALA A 176 11.74 11.89 17.43
N ARG A 177 12.12 12.92 18.18
CA ARG A 177 12.91 14.04 17.66
C ARG A 177 14.27 13.54 17.16
N THR A 178 14.66 14.05 16.00
CA THR A 178 15.97 13.79 15.39
C THR A 178 16.96 14.92 15.67
N MET A 179 18.22 14.71 15.33
CA MET A 179 19.25 15.76 15.36
C MET A 179 19.16 16.72 14.16
N CYS A 180 18.36 16.38 13.15
CA CYS A 180 18.23 17.17 11.93
C CYS A 180 17.29 18.35 12.13
N LYS A 181 17.83 19.55 11.92
CA LYS A 181 17.03 20.78 11.84
C LYS A 181 16.17 20.75 10.58
N LYS A 182 15.03 21.43 10.61
CA LYS A 182 14.22 21.68 9.43
C LYS A 182 14.95 22.65 8.50
N THR A 183 15.73 22.12 7.58
CA THR A 183 16.36 22.86 6.47
C THR A 183 15.68 22.52 5.15
N VAL A 184 15.97 23.29 4.10
CA VAL A 184 15.52 23.00 2.73
C VAL A 184 16.28 21.77 2.23
N GLY A 185 15.75 20.58 2.50
CA GLY A 185 16.34 19.29 2.12
C GLY A 185 15.92 18.18 3.10
N GLU A 186 15.17 17.19 2.62
CA GLU A 186 14.85 15.98 3.39
C GLU A 186 16.13 15.13 3.48
N ASN A 187 16.85 15.19 4.61
CA ASN A 187 17.96 14.27 4.84
C ASN A 187 17.38 12.91 5.27
N GLU A 188 17.47 11.91 4.39
CA GLU A 188 16.94 10.56 4.66
C GLU A 188 17.66 9.90 5.86
N ASN A 189 18.94 10.23 6.05
CA ASN A 189 19.83 9.66 7.06
C ASN A 189 19.92 10.48 8.37
N CYS A 190 18.76 10.89 8.91
CA CYS A 190 18.70 11.55 10.21
C CYS A 190 18.67 10.57 11.38
N LEU A 191 19.58 10.76 12.34
CA LEU A 191 19.65 10.01 13.60
C LEU A 191 18.77 10.64 14.69
N PHE A 192 18.34 9.82 15.65
CA PHE A 192 17.58 10.27 16.80
C PHE A 192 18.41 11.14 17.75
N GLN A 193 17.74 12.02 18.49
CA GLN A 193 18.40 12.88 19.47
C GLN A 193 18.93 12.05 20.67
N HIS A 194 20.21 12.23 20.98
CA HIS A 194 20.85 11.52 22.09
C HIS A 194 20.94 12.37 23.37
N ASP A 195 20.97 13.71 23.26
CA ASP A 195 20.99 14.60 24.42
C ASP A 195 19.69 14.46 25.23
N PRO A 196 19.76 14.02 26.51
CA PRO A 196 18.59 13.86 27.37
C PRO A 196 17.71 15.10 27.50
N LYS A 197 18.28 16.32 27.45
CA LYS A 197 17.52 17.57 27.55
C LYS A 197 16.75 17.89 26.27
N MET A 198 17.20 17.33 25.15
CA MET A 198 16.63 17.55 23.82
C MET A 198 15.83 16.34 23.32
N LYS A 199 15.83 15.22 24.03
CA LYS A 199 14.97 14.08 23.71
C LYS A 199 13.51 14.48 23.81
N LYS A 200 12.74 14.09 22.81
CA LYS A 200 11.29 14.25 22.80
C LYS A 200 10.67 13.09 22.04
N MET A 201 9.72 12.43 22.67
CA MET A 201 8.91 11.36 22.09
C MET A 201 7.45 11.79 22.06
N VAL A 202 6.76 11.36 21.01
CA VAL A 202 5.35 11.70 20.79
C VAL A 202 4.65 10.45 20.30
N PHE A 203 3.48 10.18 20.87
CA PHE A 203 2.56 9.18 20.37
C PHE A 203 1.61 9.85 19.39
N CYS A 204 1.45 9.27 18.21
CA CYS A 204 0.52 9.79 17.21
C CYS A 204 -0.42 8.71 16.70
N ILE A 205 -1.67 9.13 16.48
CA ILE A 205 -2.69 8.40 15.73
C ILE A 205 -2.92 9.16 14.43
N PHE A 206 -2.73 8.46 13.32
CA PHE A 206 -3.01 8.97 11.97
C PHE A 206 -4.12 8.14 11.31
N ILE A 207 -4.98 8.81 10.55
CA ILE A 207 -5.80 8.16 9.53
C ILE A 207 -5.45 8.80 8.20
N VAL A 208 -4.90 8.01 7.29
CA VAL A 208 -4.50 8.45 5.95
C VAL A 208 -5.37 7.76 4.92
N ALA A 209 -6.06 8.55 4.09
CA ALA A 209 -6.78 8.07 2.93
C ALA A 209 -5.84 7.98 1.72
N SER A 210 -5.91 6.87 1.00
CA SER A 210 -5.20 6.62 -0.25
C SER A 210 -6.19 6.28 -1.35
N LYS A 211 -6.03 6.95 -2.49
CA LYS A 211 -6.66 6.57 -3.77
C LYS A 211 -5.54 6.31 -4.77
N PRO A 212 -4.93 5.10 -4.78
CA PRO A 212 -3.81 4.78 -5.66
C PRO A 212 -4.10 5.09 -7.13
N TRP A 213 -5.34 4.85 -7.56
CA TRP A 213 -5.79 5.09 -8.94
C TRP A 213 -5.83 6.57 -9.37
N LYS A 214 -5.84 7.50 -8.39
CA LYS A 214 -5.72 8.95 -8.61
C LYS A 214 -4.36 9.50 -8.18
N PHE A 215 -3.48 8.65 -7.65
CA PHE A 215 -2.22 9.06 -7.02
C PHE A 215 -2.43 10.09 -5.90
N GLU A 216 -3.54 9.96 -5.15
CA GLU A 216 -3.92 10.90 -4.10
C GLU A 216 -3.72 10.27 -2.71
N LEU A 217 -3.06 11.02 -1.83
CA LEU A 217 -2.97 10.75 -0.39
C LEU A 217 -3.53 11.95 0.38
N LYS A 218 -4.32 11.68 1.43
CA LYS A 218 -4.94 12.74 2.24
C LYS A 218 -4.91 12.37 3.72
N MET A 219 -4.52 13.34 4.55
CA MET A 219 -4.63 13.22 6.00
C MET A 219 -6.09 13.41 6.41
N LEU A 220 -6.74 12.36 6.93
CA LEU A 220 -8.10 12.43 7.46
C LEU A 220 -8.11 12.77 8.94
N LYS A 221 -7.20 12.17 9.72
CA LYS A 221 -7.08 12.40 11.16
C LYS A 221 -5.62 12.44 11.57
N LYS A 222 -5.30 13.38 12.46
CA LYS A 222 -4.01 13.49 13.14
C LYS A 222 -4.25 13.87 14.59
N GLN A 223 -3.86 13.01 15.51
CA GLN A 223 -3.86 13.28 16.95
C GLN A 223 -2.50 12.87 17.51
N CYS A 224 -1.84 13.76 18.24
CA CYS A 224 -0.50 13.51 18.75
C CYS A 224 -0.37 14.06 20.17
N ASN A 225 0.22 13.27 21.06
CA ASN A 225 0.45 13.62 22.46
C ASN A 225 1.90 13.31 22.83
N ASP A 226 2.53 14.18 23.63
CA ASP A 226 3.86 13.92 24.17
C ASP A 226 3.82 12.71 25.12
N ILE A 227 4.90 11.91 25.15
CA ILE A 227 5.08 10.74 26.02
C ILE A 227 6.30 10.95 26.92
#